data_AF-A0A6L6CYN2-F1
#
_entry.id   AF-A0A6L6CYN2-F1
#
_cell.length_a   1.000
_cell.length_b   1.000
_cell.length_c   1.000
_cell.angle_alpha   90.00
_cell.angle_beta   90.00
_cell.angle_gamma   90.00
#
_symmetry.space_group_name_H-M   'P 1'
#
loop_
_entity.id
_entity.type
_entity.pdbx_description
1 polymer ?
#
loop_
_entity_poly.entity_id
_entity_poly.type
_entity_poly.pdbx_seq_one_letter_code
_entity_poly.pdbx_strand_id
1 'polypeptide(L)'
;MTDTVNAATGTKKSGKGLTMTRLYTTEGVHPYAEVIWENRDVVQTNWKTGETVFEQRGVEFPDFWSVNASTIVTTKYFRGQVGTDSRERTLRQLLDRVVLTYTKAGKENGYFATPKDAEIFEHELTWMLLHQVFSFNSPVWFNVGTASPQQVSACFILSVDDTMDSILNWYKEEGMIFKGGSGAGLNLSRIRSSKEILKNSGGTASGPVSFMRGADASAGTIKSGGATRRAAKMVVLDIDHPDVEEFIETKVREEDKIRALRDAGYDMDLGGKDIISVQYQNANNSVRVSDEFMKAVENGTEFGLRARTNGEVVETVDARELFRKVTHAAWACADPGIQYDDTINDWHTNPE
;
A
#
# COMPACT_ATOMS: atom_id res chain seq x y z
N MET A 1 -3.20 14.39 -22.99
CA MET A 1 -2.96 13.30 -23.95
C MET A 1 -1.63 12.68 -23.58
N THR A 2 -1.67 11.51 -22.95
CA THR A 2 -0.46 10.76 -22.60
C THR A 2 0.00 10.02 -23.84
N ASP A 3 1.07 10.52 -24.46
CA ASP A 3 1.77 9.83 -25.52
C ASP A 3 2.38 8.56 -24.95
N THR A 4 1.64 7.47 -25.10
CA THR A 4 2.13 6.12 -24.89
C THR A 4 3.27 5.92 -25.88
N VAL A 5 4.50 5.98 -25.39
CA VAL A 5 5.69 5.68 -26.17
C VAL A 5 5.49 4.27 -26.71
N ASN A 6 5.27 4.16 -28.02
CA ASN A 6 5.24 2.89 -28.73
C ASN A 6 6.57 2.20 -28.46
N ALA A 7 6.58 1.25 -27.52
CA ALA A 7 7.69 0.37 -27.32
C ALA A 7 7.89 -0.38 -28.63
N ALA A 8 8.94 0.00 -29.36
CA ALA A 8 9.38 -0.69 -30.55
C ALA A 8 9.48 -2.18 -30.21
N THR A 9 8.84 -3.02 -31.02
CA THR A 9 8.96 -4.47 -30.99
C THR A 9 10.41 -4.84 -31.30
N GLY A 10 11.24 -4.79 -30.26
CA GLY A 10 12.61 -5.25 -30.30
C GLY A 10 12.63 -6.70 -30.76
N THR A 11 13.31 -6.93 -31.88
CA THR A 11 13.66 -8.26 -32.35
C THR A 11 14.25 -9.07 -31.19
N LYS A 12 13.57 -10.18 -30.82
CA LYS A 12 14.02 -11.13 -29.79
C LYS A 12 15.46 -11.55 -30.11
N LYS A 13 16.44 -10.94 -29.45
CA LYS A 13 17.78 -11.52 -29.33
C LYS A 13 17.59 -12.81 -28.58
N SER A 14 17.87 -13.93 -29.23
CA SER A 14 17.87 -15.26 -28.63
C SER A 14 19.04 -15.37 -27.65
N GLY A 15 18.92 -14.76 -26.47
CA GLY A 15 19.73 -15.16 -25.34
C GLY A 15 19.48 -16.65 -25.09
N LYS A 16 20.53 -17.41 -24.75
CA LYS A 16 20.32 -18.73 -24.15
C LYS A 16 19.48 -18.48 -22.89
N GLY A 17 18.32 -19.12 -22.78
CA GLY A 17 17.43 -18.95 -21.64
C GLY A 17 18.12 -19.26 -20.31
N LEU A 18 17.45 -19.01 -19.19
CA LEU A 18 17.96 -19.31 -17.86
C LEU A 18 18.09 -20.82 -17.68
N THR A 19 19.24 -21.24 -17.16
CA THR A 19 19.45 -22.61 -16.66
C THR A 19 19.19 -22.62 -15.16
N MET A 20 18.45 -23.61 -14.69
CA MET A 20 17.99 -23.69 -13.31
C MET A 20 18.73 -24.80 -12.58
N THR A 21 19.16 -24.51 -11.35
CA THR A 21 19.77 -25.51 -10.46
C THR A 21 18.75 -25.92 -9.41
N ARG A 22 18.61 -27.23 -9.20
CA ARG A 22 17.77 -27.79 -8.15
C ARG A 22 18.48 -27.65 -6.80
N LEU A 23 17.81 -27.09 -5.80
CA LEU A 23 18.39 -26.77 -4.49
C LEU A 23 17.66 -27.49 -3.36
N TYR A 24 16.34 -27.33 -3.28
CA TYR A 24 15.53 -27.90 -2.20
C TYR A 24 14.76 -29.15 -2.62
N THR A 25 14.50 -29.31 -3.91
CA THR A 25 13.60 -30.35 -4.41
C THR A 25 14.34 -31.59 -4.91
N THR A 26 13.62 -32.71 -5.04
CA THR A 26 14.16 -33.96 -5.61
C THR A 26 13.67 -34.17 -7.05
N GLU A 27 14.55 -34.58 -7.97
CA GLU A 27 14.15 -34.88 -9.35
C GLU A 27 13.14 -36.04 -9.39
N GLY A 28 12.05 -35.88 -10.15
CA GLY A 28 10.98 -36.86 -10.24
C GLY A 28 10.00 -36.87 -9.06
N VAL A 29 10.20 -36.04 -8.03
CA VAL A 29 9.29 -35.90 -6.89
C VAL A 29 8.71 -34.49 -6.88
N HIS A 30 7.37 -34.40 -6.86
CA HIS A 30 6.70 -33.11 -6.72
C HIS A 30 6.73 -32.67 -5.25
N PRO A 31 7.00 -31.39 -4.92
CA PRO A 31 7.12 -30.92 -3.52
C PRO A 31 5.94 -31.29 -2.61
N TYR A 32 4.73 -31.32 -3.16
CA TYR A 32 3.55 -31.70 -2.37
C TYR A 32 3.52 -33.17 -1.91
N ALA A 33 4.31 -34.05 -2.52
CA ALA A 33 4.42 -35.45 -2.12
C ALA A 33 5.41 -35.67 -0.96
N GLU A 34 6.20 -34.65 -0.62
CA GLU A 34 7.22 -34.70 0.44
C GLU A 34 6.64 -34.34 1.82
N VAL A 35 5.38 -33.88 1.89
CA VAL A 35 4.75 -33.40 3.13
C VAL A 35 3.44 -34.12 3.42
N ILE A 36 3.05 -34.16 4.69
CA ILE A 36 1.80 -34.74 5.16
C ILE A 36 0.72 -33.66 5.12
N TRP A 37 -0.46 -34.01 4.60
CA TRP A 37 -1.60 -33.10 4.46
C TRP A 37 -2.71 -33.46 5.42
N GLU A 38 -3.29 -32.45 6.06
CA GLU A 38 -4.36 -32.60 7.02
C GLU A 38 -5.55 -31.71 6.67
N ASN A 39 -6.76 -32.25 6.90
CA ASN A 39 -7.99 -31.48 6.82
C ASN A 39 -8.23 -30.77 8.16
N ARG A 40 -8.60 -29.50 8.09
CA ARG A 40 -8.91 -28.66 9.25
C ARG A 40 -10.13 -27.79 8.97
N ASP A 41 -10.87 -27.47 10.01
CA ASP A 41 -11.99 -26.55 9.93
C ASP A 41 -11.54 -25.15 10.36
N VAL A 42 -11.80 -24.14 9.52
CA VAL A 42 -11.52 -22.74 9.86
C VAL A 42 -12.82 -22.08 10.28
N VAL A 43 -12.92 -21.78 11.57
CA VAL A 43 -14.03 -21.02 12.16
C VAL A 43 -13.45 -19.79 12.84
N GLN A 44 -13.94 -18.61 12.47
CA GLN A 44 -13.59 -17.35 13.09
C GLN A 44 -14.82 -16.79 13.80
N THR A 45 -14.65 -16.45 15.07
CA THR A 45 -15.69 -15.83 15.90
C THR A 45 -15.32 -14.40 16.27
N ASN A 46 -16.33 -13.56 16.47
CA ASN A 46 -16.18 -12.24 17.05
C ASN A 46 -15.84 -12.39 18.53
N TRP A 47 -14.72 -11.82 18.98
CA TRP A 47 -14.27 -11.96 20.35
C TRP A 47 -15.18 -11.28 21.38
N LYS A 48 -15.94 -10.25 20.99
CA LYS A 48 -16.90 -9.55 21.86
C LYS A 48 -18.24 -10.29 21.95
N THR A 49 -18.78 -10.74 20.81
CA THR A 49 -20.14 -11.28 20.73
C THR A 49 -20.21 -12.81 20.70
N GLY A 50 -19.09 -13.48 20.41
CA GLY A 50 -19.02 -14.93 20.19
C GLY A 50 -19.60 -15.39 18.84
N GLU A 51 -20.14 -14.48 18.04
CA GLU A 51 -20.78 -14.78 16.76
C GLU A 51 -19.76 -15.28 15.72
N THR A 52 -20.10 -16.32 14.96
CA THR A 52 -19.29 -16.77 13.83
C THR A 52 -19.30 -15.73 12.71
N VAL A 53 -18.14 -15.13 12.44
CA VAL A 53 -17.96 -14.14 11.37
C VAL A 53 -17.49 -14.76 10.06
N PHE A 54 -16.88 -15.95 10.13
CA PHE A 54 -16.44 -16.70 8.97
C PHE A 54 -16.33 -18.19 9.30
N GLU A 55 -16.73 -19.04 8.37
CA GLU A 55 -16.58 -20.49 8.49
C GLU A 55 -16.28 -21.11 7.12
N GLN A 56 -15.24 -21.95 7.06
CA GLN A 56 -14.96 -22.83 5.93
C GLN A 56 -14.36 -24.14 6.46
N ARG A 57 -15.09 -25.25 6.25
CA ARG A 57 -14.75 -26.58 6.76
C ARG A 57 -14.01 -27.45 5.74
N GLY A 58 -13.21 -28.38 6.25
CA GLY A 58 -12.44 -29.34 5.45
C GLY A 58 -11.52 -28.62 4.47
N VAL A 59 -10.75 -27.65 4.97
CA VAL A 59 -9.65 -27.05 4.21
C VAL A 59 -8.38 -27.84 4.46
N GLU A 60 -7.55 -27.99 3.44
CA GLU A 60 -6.39 -28.87 3.46
C GLU A 60 -5.09 -28.05 3.46
N PHE A 61 -4.22 -28.34 4.44
CA PHE A 61 -2.91 -27.72 4.62
C PHE A 61 -1.88 -28.76 5.04
N PRO A 62 -0.57 -28.48 4.88
CA PRO A 62 0.46 -29.32 5.50
C PRO A 62 0.33 -29.33 7.02
N ASP A 63 0.65 -30.47 7.64
CA ASP A 63 0.56 -30.67 9.10
C ASP A 63 1.35 -29.62 9.91
N PHE A 64 2.50 -29.18 9.40
CA PHE A 64 3.37 -28.19 10.02
C PHE A 64 2.88 -26.73 9.89
N TRP A 65 1.85 -26.44 9.09
CA TRP A 65 1.28 -25.09 9.04
C TRP A 65 0.54 -24.78 10.33
N SER A 66 0.79 -23.61 10.92
CA SER A 66 0.06 -23.20 12.13
C SER A 66 -1.42 -22.94 11.84
N VAL A 67 -2.27 -23.13 12.86
CA VAL A 67 -3.70 -22.81 12.79
C VAL A 67 -3.91 -21.36 12.32
N ASN A 68 -3.15 -20.41 12.85
CA ASN A 68 -3.26 -19.00 12.47
C ASN A 68 -2.94 -18.76 10.99
N ALA A 69 -1.88 -19.40 10.45
CA ALA A 69 -1.52 -19.28 9.05
C ALA A 69 -2.62 -19.85 8.14
N SER A 70 -3.13 -21.04 8.46
CA SER A 70 -4.25 -21.65 7.74
C SER A 70 -5.50 -20.77 7.78
N THR A 71 -5.86 -20.21 8.94
CA THR A 71 -6.99 -19.29 9.07
C THR A 71 -6.82 -18.04 8.20
N ILE A 72 -5.65 -17.41 8.20
CA ILE A 72 -5.38 -16.22 7.37
C ILE A 72 -5.46 -16.56 5.88
N VAL A 73 -4.84 -17.66 5.45
CA VAL A 73 -4.90 -18.11 4.05
C VAL A 73 -6.33 -18.38 3.62
N THR A 74 -7.08 -19.15 4.41
CA THR A 74 -8.46 -19.49 4.09
C THR A 74 -9.39 -18.27 4.08
N THR A 75 -9.22 -17.32 4.99
CA THR A 75 -10.11 -16.14 5.07
C THR A 75 -9.77 -15.07 4.04
N LYS A 76 -8.48 -14.86 3.73
CA LYS A 76 -8.02 -13.72 2.91
C LYS A 76 -7.58 -14.08 1.51
N TYR A 77 -7.01 -15.27 1.29
CA TYR A 77 -6.27 -15.59 0.08
C TYR A 77 -6.93 -16.65 -0.80
N PHE A 78 -7.69 -17.58 -0.21
CA PHE A 78 -8.53 -18.48 -0.99
C PHE A 78 -9.54 -17.69 -1.84
N ARG A 79 -9.63 -18.04 -3.12
CA ARG A 79 -10.52 -17.45 -4.12
C ARG A 79 -11.81 -18.25 -4.26
N GLY A 80 -12.85 -17.60 -4.81
CA GLY A 80 -14.20 -18.15 -4.95
C GLY A 80 -15.15 -17.75 -3.82
N GLN A 81 -16.45 -17.87 -4.04
CA GLN A 81 -17.46 -17.51 -3.04
C GLN A 81 -17.54 -18.60 -1.96
N VAL A 82 -17.60 -18.22 -0.68
CA VAL A 82 -17.74 -19.21 0.39
C VAL A 82 -19.05 -20.00 0.20
N GLY A 83 -18.96 -21.32 0.32
CA GLY A 83 -20.11 -22.22 0.12
C GLY A 83 -20.33 -22.67 -1.33
N THR A 84 -19.54 -22.21 -2.30
CA THR A 84 -19.59 -22.68 -3.69
C THR A 84 -18.44 -23.63 -4.02
N ASP A 85 -18.64 -24.50 -5.01
CA ASP A 85 -17.61 -25.44 -5.47
C ASP A 85 -16.41 -24.73 -6.11
N SER A 86 -16.58 -23.48 -6.54
CA SER A 86 -15.52 -22.64 -7.07
C SER A 86 -14.59 -22.06 -5.99
N ARG A 87 -14.86 -22.29 -4.69
CA ARG A 87 -14.00 -21.87 -3.58
C ARG A 87 -12.77 -22.75 -3.50
N GLU A 88 -11.59 -22.14 -3.42
CA GLU A 88 -10.35 -22.85 -3.09
C GLU A 88 -10.45 -23.45 -1.68
N ARG A 89 -10.04 -24.72 -1.54
CA ARG A 89 -10.12 -25.49 -0.29
C ARG A 89 -8.78 -26.08 0.15
N THR A 90 -7.77 -26.13 -0.72
CA THR A 90 -6.45 -26.64 -0.37
C THR A 90 -5.37 -25.61 -0.70
N LEU A 91 -4.33 -25.54 0.13
CA LEU A 91 -3.17 -24.69 -0.15
C LEU A 91 -2.57 -24.98 -1.53
N ARG A 92 -2.65 -26.24 -2.02
CA ARG A 92 -2.20 -26.64 -3.36
C ARG A 92 -2.84 -25.79 -4.45
N GLN A 93 -4.16 -25.57 -4.39
CA GLN A 93 -4.88 -24.78 -5.40
C GLN A 93 -4.39 -23.33 -5.45
N LEU A 94 -4.18 -22.72 -4.27
CA LEU A 94 -3.64 -21.36 -4.16
C LEU A 94 -2.23 -21.28 -4.74
N LEU A 95 -1.35 -22.21 -4.37
CA LEU A 95 0.04 -22.25 -4.83
C LEU A 95 0.10 -22.51 -6.35
N ASP A 96 -0.62 -23.52 -6.85
CA ASP A 96 -0.66 -23.87 -8.28
C ASP A 96 -1.17 -22.71 -9.12
N ARG A 97 -2.22 -22.02 -8.67
CA ARG A 97 -2.75 -20.85 -9.39
C ARG A 97 -1.66 -19.80 -9.62
N VAL A 98 -0.79 -19.56 -8.65
CA VAL A 98 0.29 -18.58 -8.77
C VAL A 98 1.49 -19.14 -9.52
N VAL A 99 2.03 -20.28 -9.07
CA VAL A 99 3.26 -20.86 -9.59
C VAL A 99 3.09 -21.27 -11.05
N LEU A 100 2.02 -21.99 -11.40
CA LEU A 100 1.81 -22.44 -12.78
C LEU A 100 1.58 -21.27 -13.73
N THR A 101 0.95 -20.18 -13.26
CA THR A 101 0.81 -18.95 -14.07
C THR A 101 2.17 -18.34 -14.37
N TYR A 102 3.07 -18.24 -13.39
CA TYR A 102 4.42 -17.74 -13.62
C TYR A 102 5.27 -18.68 -14.48
N THR A 103 5.23 -19.98 -14.23
CA THR A 103 5.93 -20.98 -15.05
C THR A 103 5.45 -20.93 -16.51
N LYS A 104 4.13 -20.83 -16.72
CA LYS A 104 3.55 -20.66 -18.06
C LYS A 104 4.06 -19.39 -18.74
N ALA A 105 3.98 -18.25 -18.06
CA ALA A 105 4.48 -16.98 -18.59
C ALA A 105 5.99 -17.05 -18.90
N GLY A 106 6.78 -17.71 -18.05
CA GLY A 106 8.20 -17.96 -18.26
C GLY A 106 8.47 -18.76 -19.53
N LYS A 107 7.71 -19.85 -19.76
CA LYS A 107 7.77 -20.67 -20.98
C LYS A 107 7.39 -19.85 -22.22
N GLU A 108 6.27 -19.13 -22.19
CA GLU A 108 5.76 -18.34 -23.33
C GLU A 108 6.70 -17.19 -23.74
N ASN A 109 7.37 -16.57 -22.76
CA ASN A 109 8.30 -15.48 -23.01
C ASN A 109 9.74 -15.95 -23.26
N GLY A 110 10.02 -17.26 -23.18
CA GLY A 110 11.33 -17.83 -23.48
C GLY A 110 12.38 -17.59 -22.38
N TYR A 111 11.96 -17.49 -21.12
CA TYR A 111 12.86 -17.28 -19.98
C TYR A 111 13.70 -18.51 -19.66
N PHE A 112 13.27 -19.72 -20.03
CA PHE A 112 13.96 -20.97 -19.68
C PHE A 112 14.77 -21.52 -20.86
N ALA A 113 15.97 -22.04 -20.61
CA ALA A 113 16.80 -22.64 -21.65
C ALA A 113 16.20 -23.97 -22.15
N THR A 114 15.63 -24.76 -21.25
CA THR A 114 15.04 -26.07 -21.55
C THR A 114 13.72 -26.28 -20.80
N PRO A 115 12.89 -27.27 -21.22
CA PRO A 115 11.72 -27.68 -20.45
C PRO A 115 12.06 -28.15 -19.03
N LYS A 116 13.23 -28.78 -18.84
CA LYS A 116 13.73 -29.22 -17.53
C LYS A 116 14.00 -28.02 -16.61
N ASP A 117 14.52 -26.92 -17.14
CA ASP A 117 14.71 -25.70 -16.36
C ASP A 117 13.38 -25.11 -15.86
N ALA A 118 12.35 -25.15 -16.71
CA ALA A 118 11.02 -24.68 -16.32
C ALA A 118 10.38 -25.55 -15.23
N GLU A 119 10.60 -26.87 -15.26
CA GLU A 119 10.16 -27.80 -14.22
C GLU A 119 10.91 -27.56 -12.90
N ILE A 120 12.23 -27.36 -12.95
CA ILE A 120 13.02 -27.03 -11.75
C ILE A 120 12.49 -25.72 -11.14
N PHE A 121 12.26 -24.69 -11.95
CA PHE A 121 11.68 -23.42 -11.47
C PHE A 121 10.32 -23.63 -10.78
N GLU A 122 9.43 -24.41 -11.40
CA GLU A 122 8.11 -24.73 -10.85
C GLU A 122 8.22 -25.44 -9.50
N HIS A 123 9.02 -26.50 -9.41
CA HIS A 123 9.18 -27.28 -8.19
C HIS A 123 9.85 -26.46 -7.08
N GLU A 124 10.95 -25.76 -7.37
CA GLU A 124 11.66 -24.95 -6.38
C GLU A 124 10.76 -23.83 -5.84
N LEU A 125 10.02 -23.13 -6.71
CA LEU A 125 9.11 -22.08 -6.26
C LEU A 125 7.96 -22.63 -5.41
N THR A 126 7.35 -23.75 -5.82
CA THR A 126 6.32 -24.44 -5.03
C THR A 126 6.86 -24.84 -3.66
N TRP A 127 8.05 -25.45 -3.61
CA TRP A 127 8.67 -25.88 -2.36
C TRP A 127 8.95 -24.72 -1.42
N MET A 128 9.54 -23.62 -1.92
CA MET A 128 9.85 -22.44 -1.10
C MET A 128 8.59 -21.78 -0.52
N LEU A 129 7.51 -21.75 -1.29
CA LEU A 129 6.23 -21.20 -0.84
C LEU A 129 5.54 -22.12 0.18
N LEU A 130 5.58 -23.43 -0.07
CA LEU A 130 5.01 -24.46 0.82
C LEU A 130 5.69 -24.45 2.21
N HIS A 131 7.01 -24.32 2.23
CA HIS A 131 7.83 -24.28 3.45
C HIS A 131 8.08 -22.86 3.98
N GLN A 132 7.41 -21.86 3.42
CA GLN A 132 7.46 -20.46 3.88
C GLN A 132 8.87 -19.84 3.90
N VAL A 133 9.79 -20.33 3.06
CA VAL A 133 11.14 -19.76 2.84
C VAL A 133 11.05 -18.45 2.06
N PHE A 134 10.01 -18.34 1.22
CA PHE A 134 9.70 -17.18 0.41
C PHE A 134 8.19 -16.93 0.43
N SER A 135 7.77 -15.68 0.25
CA SER A 135 6.37 -15.34 0.02
C SER A 135 6.25 -14.12 -0.86
N PHE A 136 5.25 -14.12 -1.74
CA PHE A 136 4.92 -12.94 -2.53
C PHE A 136 4.15 -11.91 -1.71
N ASN A 137 4.16 -10.66 -2.19
CA ASN A 137 3.25 -9.63 -1.68
C ASN A 137 1.77 -10.02 -1.93
N SER A 138 0.85 -9.47 -1.13
CA SER A 138 -0.58 -9.85 -1.17
C SER A 138 -1.25 -9.71 -2.56
N PRO A 139 -1.05 -8.63 -3.33
CA PRO A 139 -1.59 -8.51 -4.70
C PRO A 139 -1.27 -9.69 -5.63
N VAL A 140 -0.10 -10.32 -5.51
CA VAL A 140 0.22 -11.53 -6.29
C VAL A 140 -0.76 -12.65 -5.96
N TRP A 141 -0.94 -12.94 -4.67
CA TRP A 141 -1.87 -13.98 -4.20
C TRP A 141 -3.32 -13.69 -4.58
N PHE A 142 -3.71 -12.42 -4.57
CA PHE A 142 -5.03 -12.01 -5.00
C PHE A 142 -5.21 -12.22 -6.50
N ASN A 143 -4.31 -11.71 -7.34
CA ASN A 143 -4.64 -11.43 -8.74
C ASN A 143 -4.03 -12.40 -9.75
N VAL A 144 -2.92 -13.06 -9.44
CA VAL A 144 -2.28 -13.99 -10.38
C VAL A 144 -3.15 -15.21 -10.61
N GLY A 145 -3.26 -15.62 -11.87
CA GLY A 145 -4.08 -16.75 -12.30
C GLY A 145 -5.59 -16.45 -12.28
N THR A 146 -6.00 -15.18 -12.24
CA THR A 146 -7.40 -14.76 -12.27
C THR A 146 -7.74 -13.98 -13.55
N ALA A 147 -9.02 -13.72 -13.80
CA ALA A 147 -9.49 -12.88 -14.91
C ALA A 147 -9.15 -11.37 -14.75
N SER A 148 -8.57 -10.95 -13.61
CA SER A 148 -8.13 -9.57 -13.37
C SER A 148 -6.64 -9.52 -13.02
N PRO A 149 -5.75 -9.89 -13.96
CA PRO A 149 -4.34 -10.15 -13.67
C PRO A 149 -3.47 -8.88 -13.50
N GLN A 150 -4.04 -7.70 -13.70
CA GLN A 150 -3.29 -6.50 -14.06
C GLN A 150 -2.52 -5.83 -12.92
N GLN A 151 -2.69 -6.25 -11.66
CA GLN A 151 -2.04 -5.59 -10.52
C GLN A 151 -1.39 -6.57 -9.55
N VAL A 152 -0.07 -6.74 -9.69
CA VAL A 152 0.77 -7.63 -8.84
C VAL A 152 1.78 -6.86 -7.98
N SER A 153 1.81 -5.54 -8.09
CA SER A 153 2.67 -4.64 -7.30
C SER A 153 1.88 -4.10 -6.11
N ALA A 154 2.45 -4.12 -4.90
CA ALA A 154 1.76 -3.62 -3.71
C ALA A 154 1.85 -2.11 -3.51
N CYS A 155 2.86 -1.46 -4.09
CA CYS A 155 3.18 -0.07 -3.82
C CYS A 155 3.19 0.73 -5.13
N PHE A 156 2.55 1.90 -5.11
CA PHE A 156 2.56 2.88 -6.18
C PHE A 156 2.90 4.25 -5.61
N ILE A 157 3.62 5.06 -6.39
CA ILE A 157 3.87 6.46 -6.10
C ILE A 157 3.17 7.27 -7.18
N LEU A 158 2.30 8.18 -6.78
CA LEU A 158 1.59 9.10 -7.66
C LEU A 158 2.21 10.49 -7.55
N SER A 159 2.10 11.25 -8.64
CA SER A 159 2.41 12.67 -8.68
C SER A 159 1.12 13.47 -8.86
N VAL A 160 1.06 14.65 -8.26
CA VAL A 160 -0.03 15.61 -8.45
C VAL A 160 0.55 16.96 -8.83
N ASP A 161 -0.09 17.63 -9.78
CA ASP A 161 0.26 18.99 -10.18
C ASP A 161 -0.78 19.97 -9.63
N ASP A 162 -0.39 21.25 -9.58
CA ASP A 162 -1.22 22.35 -9.10
C ASP A 162 -2.29 22.78 -10.12
N THR A 163 -3.09 21.82 -10.57
CA THR A 163 -4.25 22.02 -11.46
C THR A 163 -5.41 21.16 -10.99
N MET A 164 -6.64 21.64 -11.20
CA MET A 164 -7.83 20.88 -10.79
C MET A 164 -7.93 19.54 -11.52
N ASP A 165 -7.58 19.49 -12.80
CA ASP A 165 -7.57 18.24 -13.57
C ASP A 165 -6.61 17.21 -12.98
N SER A 166 -5.39 17.62 -12.59
CA SER A 166 -4.40 16.72 -11.98
C SER A 166 -4.86 16.25 -10.59
N ILE A 167 -5.40 17.15 -9.76
CA ILE A 167 -5.92 16.83 -8.42
C ILE A 167 -7.09 15.85 -8.49
N LEU A 168 -8.05 16.05 -9.39
CA LEU A 168 -9.18 15.14 -9.55
C LEU A 168 -8.77 13.80 -10.19
N ASN A 169 -7.79 13.83 -11.10
CA ASN A 169 -7.25 12.60 -11.67
C ASN A 169 -6.50 11.76 -10.63
N TRP A 170 -5.83 12.38 -9.65
CA TRP A 170 -5.25 11.67 -8.51
C TRP A 170 -6.29 10.82 -7.78
N TYR A 171 -7.49 11.35 -7.47
CA TYR A 171 -8.54 10.56 -6.80
C TYR A 171 -8.96 9.34 -7.62
N LYS A 172 -9.07 9.52 -8.94
CA LYS A 172 -9.44 8.45 -9.87
C LYS A 172 -8.36 7.37 -9.92
N GLU A 173 -7.10 7.74 -10.11
CA GLU A 173 -5.98 6.80 -10.22
C GLU A 173 -5.80 6.02 -8.93
N GLU A 174 -5.82 6.71 -7.80
CA GLU A 174 -5.72 6.11 -6.49
C GLU A 174 -6.87 5.12 -6.23
N GLY A 175 -8.11 5.49 -6.59
CA GLY A 175 -9.26 4.60 -6.46
C GLY A 175 -9.13 3.32 -7.31
N MET A 176 -8.55 3.42 -8.51
CA MET A 176 -8.27 2.26 -9.37
C MET A 176 -7.17 1.36 -8.77
N ILE A 177 -6.12 1.96 -8.20
CA ILE A 177 -5.06 1.23 -7.49
C ILE A 177 -5.64 0.49 -6.28
N PHE A 178 -6.48 1.16 -5.48
CA PHE A 178 -7.12 0.53 -4.32
C PHE A 178 -7.99 -0.65 -4.74
N LYS A 179 -8.83 -0.49 -5.77
CA LYS A 179 -9.65 -1.57 -6.34
C LYS A 179 -8.81 -2.81 -6.67
N GLY A 180 -7.59 -2.63 -7.19
CA GLY A 180 -6.67 -3.72 -7.53
C GLY A 180 -5.96 -4.39 -6.35
N GLY A 181 -6.08 -3.88 -5.12
CA GLY A 181 -5.49 -4.51 -3.92
C GLY A 181 -4.20 -3.86 -3.41
N SER A 182 -3.78 -2.74 -3.99
CA SER A 182 -2.48 -2.10 -3.71
C SER A 182 -2.65 -0.76 -2.99
N GLY A 183 -1.56 -0.26 -2.43
CA GLY A 183 -1.51 1.06 -1.81
C GLY A 183 -0.85 2.11 -2.71
N ALA A 184 -1.14 3.37 -2.41
CA ALA A 184 -0.58 4.52 -3.12
C ALA A 184 0.02 5.52 -2.13
N GLY A 185 1.14 6.12 -2.49
CA GLY A 185 1.74 7.26 -1.81
C GLY A 185 1.86 8.45 -2.75
N LEU A 186 1.78 9.67 -2.22
CA LEU A 186 2.08 10.87 -2.99
C LEU A 186 2.59 12.01 -2.09
N ASN A 187 3.32 12.93 -2.73
CA ASN A 187 3.70 14.20 -2.12
C ASN A 187 2.80 15.33 -2.64
N LEU A 188 2.11 16.02 -1.72
CA LEU A 188 1.18 17.11 -2.04
C LEU A 188 1.87 18.48 -2.20
N SER A 189 3.17 18.57 -1.93
CA SER A 189 3.91 19.82 -1.89
C SER A 189 3.97 20.59 -3.21
N ARG A 190 3.55 19.99 -4.33
CA ARG A 190 3.40 20.68 -5.61
C ARG A 190 2.15 21.56 -5.65
N ILE A 191 1.12 21.24 -4.88
CA ILE A 191 -0.12 22.02 -4.80
C ILE A 191 0.16 23.30 -4.02
N ARG A 192 -0.32 24.45 -4.52
CA ARG A 192 -0.14 25.73 -3.83
C ARG A 192 -0.82 25.74 -2.46
N SER A 193 -0.24 26.48 -1.53
CA SER A 193 -0.76 26.61 -0.18
C SER A 193 -2.05 27.44 -0.12
N SER A 194 -2.79 27.27 0.97
CA SER A 194 -3.98 28.06 1.30
C SER A 194 -3.68 29.56 1.47
N LYS A 195 -2.40 29.91 1.68
CA LYS A 195 -1.90 31.28 1.84
C LYS A 195 -1.57 31.96 0.51
N GLU A 196 -1.59 31.22 -0.61
CA GLU A 196 -1.29 31.73 -1.95
C GLU A 196 -2.54 32.22 -2.71
N ILE A 197 -2.39 33.32 -3.46
CA ILE A 197 -3.49 33.98 -4.18
C ILE A 197 -3.78 33.27 -5.52
N LEU A 198 -5.07 33.12 -5.85
CA LEU A 198 -5.53 32.67 -7.16
C LEU A 198 -5.50 33.83 -8.17
N LYS A 199 -4.56 33.77 -9.12
CA LYS A 199 -4.33 34.79 -10.15
C LYS A 199 -5.61 35.23 -10.90
N ASN A 200 -6.60 34.35 -11.06
CA ASN A 200 -7.80 34.60 -11.88
C ASN A 200 -9.05 35.00 -11.08
N SER A 201 -9.12 34.73 -9.77
CA SER A 201 -10.32 34.98 -8.97
C SER A 201 -10.10 35.96 -7.82
N GLY A 202 -8.85 36.30 -7.49
CA GLY A 202 -8.52 37.19 -6.37
C GLY A 202 -8.77 36.59 -4.97
N GLY A 203 -9.29 35.36 -4.90
CA GLY A 203 -9.43 34.59 -3.66
C GLY A 203 -8.15 33.83 -3.30
N THR A 204 -8.14 33.23 -2.11
CA THR A 204 -7.09 32.31 -1.68
C THR A 204 -7.36 30.89 -2.20
N ALA A 205 -6.29 30.11 -2.37
CA ALA A 205 -6.44 28.70 -2.70
C ALA A 205 -6.97 27.89 -1.51
N SER A 206 -7.50 26.69 -1.77
CA SER A 206 -7.96 25.80 -0.70
C SER A 206 -6.82 25.09 0.05
N GLY A 207 -5.63 25.02 -0.55
CA GLY A 207 -4.47 24.30 -0.01
C GLY A 207 -4.55 22.77 -0.11
N PRO A 208 -3.41 22.07 -0.02
CA PRO A 208 -3.33 20.61 -0.09
C PRO A 208 -4.12 19.89 1.01
N VAL A 209 -4.20 20.45 2.22
CA VAL A 209 -4.91 19.82 3.37
C VAL A 209 -6.42 19.71 3.13
N SER A 210 -6.99 20.66 2.37
CA SER A 210 -8.40 20.61 1.96
C SER A 210 -8.66 19.49 0.94
N PHE A 211 -7.81 19.36 -0.08
CA PHE A 211 -7.93 18.27 -1.06
C PHE A 211 -7.64 16.90 -0.44
N MET A 212 -6.69 16.82 0.50
CA MET A 212 -6.42 15.62 1.29
C MET A 212 -7.68 15.11 2.00
N ARG A 213 -8.53 16.00 2.52
CA ARG A 213 -9.82 15.63 3.14
C ARG A 213 -10.75 14.93 2.15
N GLY A 214 -10.81 15.41 0.90
CA GLY A 214 -11.59 14.79 -0.16
C GLY A 214 -11.05 13.42 -0.57
N ALA A 215 -9.73 13.31 -0.72
CA ALA A 215 -9.06 12.04 -1.02
C ALA A 215 -9.24 11.01 0.11
N ASP A 216 -9.19 11.44 1.36
CA ASP A 216 -9.44 10.59 2.53
C ASP A 216 -10.84 9.96 2.51
N ALA A 217 -11.88 10.77 2.24
CA ALA A 217 -13.24 10.27 2.10
C ALA A 217 -13.40 9.30 0.91
N SER A 218 -12.72 9.57 -0.20
CA SER A 218 -12.68 8.67 -1.35
C SER A 218 -12.05 7.32 -0.99
N ALA A 219 -10.91 7.34 -0.31
CA ALA A 219 -10.21 6.15 0.15
C ALA A 219 -11.07 5.30 1.10
N GLY A 220 -11.77 5.93 2.04
CA GLY A 220 -12.67 5.25 2.98
C GLY A 220 -13.85 4.53 2.32
N THR A 221 -14.24 4.94 1.11
CA THR A 221 -15.36 4.34 0.36
C THR A 221 -14.95 3.07 -0.41
N ILE A 222 -13.66 2.90 -0.71
CA ILE A 222 -13.18 1.84 -1.61
C ILE A 222 -12.61 0.67 -0.81
N LYS A 223 -13.22 -0.51 -0.96
CA LYS A 223 -12.67 -1.77 -0.43
C LYS A 223 -11.58 -2.29 -1.35
N SER A 224 -10.39 -2.51 -0.81
CA SER A 224 -9.23 -2.89 -1.62
C SER A 224 -9.27 -4.36 -2.04
N GLY A 225 -8.98 -4.66 -3.32
CA GLY A 225 -8.88 -6.03 -3.84
C GLY A 225 -10.17 -6.85 -3.82
N GLY A 226 -11.34 -6.22 -3.62
CA GLY A 226 -12.63 -6.91 -3.51
C GLY A 226 -12.79 -7.81 -2.27
N ALA A 227 -11.84 -7.79 -1.32
CA ALA A 227 -11.85 -8.62 -0.13
C ALA A 227 -11.29 -7.86 1.08
N THR A 228 -12.08 -7.75 2.17
CA THR A 228 -11.80 -7.39 3.59
C THR A 228 -10.65 -6.41 3.99
N ARG A 229 -9.93 -5.78 3.06
CA ARG A 229 -8.79 -4.88 3.31
C ARG A 229 -9.22 -3.45 2.99
N ARG A 230 -8.87 -2.53 3.88
CA ARG A 230 -9.03 -1.08 3.63
C ARG A 230 -7.96 -0.60 2.65
N ALA A 231 -8.26 0.47 1.93
CA ALA A 231 -7.26 1.19 1.14
C ALA A 231 -6.05 1.57 2.02
N ALA A 232 -4.85 1.51 1.44
CA ALA A 232 -3.63 1.92 2.12
C ALA A 232 -3.05 3.13 1.39
N LYS A 233 -2.98 4.25 2.09
CA LYS A 233 -2.60 5.54 1.52
C LYS A 233 -1.48 6.17 2.35
N MET A 234 -0.50 6.78 1.67
CA MET A 234 0.50 7.64 2.29
C MET A 234 0.40 9.05 1.70
N VAL A 235 0.38 10.07 2.54
CA VAL A 235 0.41 11.46 2.12
C VAL A 235 1.64 12.13 2.72
N VAL A 236 2.40 12.80 1.86
CA VAL A 236 3.59 13.55 2.24
C VAL A 236 3.35 15.03 2.00
N LEU A 237 3.87 15.87 2.90
CA LEU A 237 4.02 17.30 2.70
C LEU A 237 5.43 17.72 3.17
N ASP A 238 6.07 18.62 2.43
CA ASP A 238 7.43 19.06 2.74
C ASP A 238 7.39 20.02 3.92
N ILE A 239 8.45 20.01 4.72
CA ILE A 239 8.55 20.79 5.94
C ILE A 239 8.51 22.31 5.71
N ASP A 240 8.88 22.77 4.51
CA ASP A 240 8.85 24.19 4.11
C ASP A 240 7.53 24.60 3.46
N HIS A 241 6.54 23.72 3.37
CA HIS A 241 5.25 24.07 2.80
C HIS A 241 4.47 25.03 3.73
N PRO A 242 3.86 26.13 3.25
CA PRO A 242 3.19 27.11 4.13
C PRO A 242 2.00 26.57 4.95
N ASP A 243 1.41 25.44 4.52
CA ASP A 243 0.35 24.72 5.26
C ASP A 243 0.86 23.54 6.12
N VAL A 244 2.18 23.42 6.35
CA VAL A 244 2.78 22.29 7.08
C VAL A 244 2.23 22.14 8.50
N GLU A 245 1.98 23.23 9.21
CA GLU A 245 1.45 23.17 10.57
C GLU A 245 0.03 22.60 10.61
N GLU A 246 -0.82 23.03 9.67
CA GLU A 246 -2.17 22.48 9.55
C GLU A 246 -2.09 20.97 9.26
N PHE A 247 -1.21 20.57 8.34
CA PHE A 247 -0.97 19.16 8.00
C PHE A 247 -0.56 18.33 9.22
N ILE A 248 0.39 18.81 10.03
CA ILE A 248 0.85 18.16 11.26
C ILE A 248 -0.30 17.97 12.26
N GLU A 249 -1.13 18.99 12.45
CA GLU A 249 -2.15 19.01 13.49
C GLU A 249 -3.45 18.30 13.08
N THR A 250 -3.68 18.04 11.79
CA THR A 250 -4.95 17.47 11.28
C THR A 250 -5.43 16.26 12.09
N LYS A 251 -4.58 15.24 12.23
CA LYS A 251 -4.94 14.00 12.93
C LYS A 251 -5.04 14.16 14.44
N VAL A 252 -4.23 15.03 15.05
CA VAL A 252 -4.33 15.32 16.50
C VAL A 252 -5.71 15.88 16.83
N ARG A 253 -6.18 16.85 16.03
CA ARG A 253 -7.52 17.44 16.20
C ARG A 253 -8.64 16.41 15.99
N GLU A 254 -8.48 15.46 15.07
CA GLU A 254 -9.46 14.39 14.88
C GLU A 254 -9.42 13.36 16.01
N GLU A 255 -8.27 13.06 16.62
CA GLU A 255 -8.19 12.20 17.82
C GLU A 255 -8.90 12.82 19.03
N ASP A 256 -8.78 14.14 19.21
CA ASP A 256 -9.53 14.84 20.26
C ASP A 256 -11.04 14.78 19.99
N LYS A 257 -11.45 14.88 18.72
CA LYS A 257 -12.85 14.67 18.31
C LYS A 257 -13.32 13.24 18.57
N ILE A 258 -12.49 12.24 18.26
CA ILE A 258 -12.78 10.82 18.55
C ILE A 258 -13.03 10.61 20.04
N ARG A 259 -12.17 11.17 20.91
CA ARG A 259 -12.32 11.07 22.37
C ARG A 259 -13.61 11.75 22.84
N ALA A 260 -13.89 12.95 22.37
CA ALA A 260 -15.11 13.67 22.72
C ALA A 260 -16.39 12.92 22.29
N LEU A 261 -16.41 12.35 21.08
CA LEU A 261 -17.53 11.56 20.58
C LEU A 261 -17.69 10.24 21.35
N ARG A 262 -16.60 9.54 21.64
CA ARG A 262 -16.64 8.34 22.48
C ARG A 262 -17.23 8.65 23.86
N ASP A 263 -16.80 9.73 24.49
CA ASP A 263 -17.26 10.12 25.83
C ASP A 263 -18.73 10.58 25.82
N ALA A 264 -19.24 11.01 24.66
CA ALA A 264 -20.67 11.27 24.40
C ALA A 264 -21.49 10.01 24.07
N GLY A 265 -20.87 8.83 24.01
CA GLY A 265 -21.53 7.54 23.81
C GLY A 265 -21.61 7.04 22.36
N TYR A 266 -20.87 7.66 21.43
CA TYR A 266 -20.76 7.17 20.06
C TYR A 266 -19.79 5.97 19.98
N ASP A 267 -20.06 5.04 19.05
CA ASP A 267 -19.25 3.86 18.80
C ASP A 267 -18.05 4.19 17.91
N MET A 268 -17.01 4.69 18.58
CA MET A 268 -15.74 5.12 17.98
C MET A 268 -14.65 4.03 18.00
N ASP A 269 -15.00 2.78 18.30
CA ASP A 269 -14.06 1.66 18.25
C ASP A 269 -13.63 1.36 16.80
N LEU A 270 -12.55 0.59 16.64
CA LEU A 270 -12.15 0.07 15.34
C LEU A 270 -13.25 -0.80 14.74
N GLY A 271 -13.88 -0.31 13.66
CA GLY A 271 -15.03 -0.95 13.02
C GLY A 271 -16.39 -0.57 13.61
N GLY A 272 -16.40 0.37 14.58
CA GLY A 272 -17.60 0.98 15.10
C GLY A 272 -18.34 1.78 14.04
N LYS A 273 -19.66 1.92 14.18
CA LYS A 273 -20.49 2.57 13.15
C LYS A 273 -20.25 4.08 13.04
N ASP A 274 -19.75 4.73 14.08
CA ASP A 274 -19.66 6.19 14.17
C ASP A 274 -18.26 6.71 13.78
N ILE A 275 -17.25 5.83 13.71
CA ILE A 275 -15.87 6.16 13.31
C ILE A 275 -15.77 6.73 11.88
N ILE A 276 -16.78 6.50 11.03
CA ILE A 276 -16.80 7.03 9.66
C ILE A 276 -17.02 8.56 9.61
N SER A 277 -17.39 9.18 10.73
CA SER A 277 -17.66 10.61 10.83
C SER A 277 -16.41 11.48 11.00
N VAL A 278 -15.26 10.86 11.31
CA VAL A 278 -13.98 11.55 11.51
C VAL A 278 -13.12 11.50 10.25
N GLN A 279 -12.27 12.51 10.09
CA GLN A 279 -11.51 12.74 8.85
C GLN A 279 -10.05 12.32 8.99
N TYR A 280 -9.37 12.19 7.85
CA TYR A 280 -7.93 11.94 7.74
C TYR A 280 -7.48 10.59 8.31
N GLN A 281 -8.39 9.63 8.47
CA GLN A 281 -8.11 8.33 9.10
C GLN A 281 -7.70 7.23 8.09
N ASN A 282 -7.84 7.49 6.79
CA ASN A 282 -7.57 6.51 5.73
C ASN A 282 -6.18 6.67 5.09
N ALA A 283 -5.35 7.58 5.60
CA ALA A 283 -3.98 7.80 5.17
C ALA A 283 -3.01 7.79 6.34
N ASN A 284 -1.77 7.38 6.09
CA ASN A 284 -0.62 7.70 6.94
C ASN A 284 0.00 9.00 6.44
N ASN A 285 0.27 9.93 7.34
CA ASN A 285 0.86 11.21 7.01
C ASN A 285 2.36 11.17 7.32
N SER A 286 3.16 11.84 6.50
CA SER A 286 4.58 12.04 6.78
C SER A 286 5.00 13.45 6.37
N VAL A 287 5.85 14.06 7.17
CA VAL A 287 6.52 15.30 6.80
C VAL A 287 7.86 14.95 6.19
N ARG A 288 8.14 15.51 5.02
CA ARG A 288 9.44 15.37 4.35
C ARG A 288 10.34 16.53 4.78
N VAL A 289 11.38 16.21 5.52
CA VAL A 289 12.33 17.18 6.06
C VAL A 289 13.59 17.23 5.20
N SER A 290 14.16 18.42 5.09
CA SER A 290 15.45 18.65 4.45
C SER A 290 16.57 18.78 5.48
N ASP A 291 17.81 18.61 5.03
CA ASP A 291 19.03 18.90 5.77
C ASP A 291 19.08 20.35 6.25
N GLU A 292 18.59 21.30 5.43
CA GLU A 292 18.48 22.72 5.80
C GLU A 292 17.63 22.89 7.06
N PHE A 293 16.44 22.27 7.07
CA PHE A 293 15.55 22.32 8.23
C PHE A 293 16.16 21.64 9.45
N MET A 294 16.74 20.43 9.29
CA MET A 294 17.32 19.71 10.42
C MET A 294 18.49 20.47 11.04
N LYS A 295 19.34 21.14 10.24
CA LYS A 295 20.39 22.04 10.74
C LYS A 295 19.80 23.26 11.45
N ALA A 296 18.68 23.81 10.98
CA ALA A 296 18.00 24.91 11.66
C ALA A 296 17.45 24.48 13.04
N VAL A 297 16.91 23.26 13.15
CA VAL A 297 16.47 22.67 14.43
C VAL A 297 17.65 22.53 15.41
N GLU A 298 18.77 21.97 14.96
CA GLU A 298 19.97 21.80 15.78
C GLU A 298 20.50 23.14 16.30
N ASN A 299 20.60 24.13 15.40
CA ASN A 299 21.12 25.45 15.72
C ASN A 299 20.12 26.35 16.48
N GLY A 300 18.82 26.01 16.48
CA GLY A 300 17.77 26.83 17.08
C GLY A 300 17.56 28.14 16.32
N THR A 301 17.57 28.08 15.00
CA THR A 301 17.35 29.23 14.12
C THR A 301 15.95 29.20 13.51
N GLU A 302 15.58 30.32 12.91
CA GLU A 302 14.36 30.43 12.12
C GLU A 302 14.45 29.63 10.81
N PHE A 303 13.29 29.30 10.25
CA PHE A 303 13.12 28.57 8.99
C PHE A 303 11.98 29.19 8.17
N GLY A 304 12.20 29.34 6.86
CA GLY A 304 11.24 29.98 5.96
C GLY A 304 10.32 28.97 5.28
N LEU A 305 9.01 29.20 5.37
CA LEU A 305 7.99 28.46 4.63
C LEU A 305 7.77 29.12 3.25
N ARG A 306 7.90 28.34 2.17
CA ARG A 306 8.08 28.84 0.80
C ARG A 306 6.86 28.57 -0.07
N ALA A 307 6.34 29.62 -0.72
CA ALA A 307 5.26 29.52 -1.71
C ALA A 307 5.64 28.58 -2.87
N ARG A 308 4.69 27.77 -3.33
CA ARG A 308 4.92 26.82 -4.43
C ARG A 308 4.84 27.46 -5.80
N THR A 309 4.21 28.64 -5.90
CA THR A 309 4.07 29.37 -7.16
C THR A 309 5.29 30.21 -7.56
N ASN A 310 6.10 30.68 -6.61
CA ASN A 310 7.25 31.55 -6.88
C ASN A 310 8.49 31.30 -5.99
N GLY A 311 8.42 30.43 -4.98
CA GLY A 311 9.54 30.11 -4.08
C GLY A 311 9.84 31.15 -3.00
N GLU A 312 9.08 32.25 -2.93
CA GLU A 312 9.27 33.28 -1.91
C GLU A 312 8.85 32.78 -0.52
N VAL A 313 9.53 33.29 0.51
CA VAL A 313 9.16 33.01 1.90
C VAL A 313 7.86 33.74 2.22
N VAL A 314 6.81 32.97 2.50
CA VAL A 314 5.48 33.47 2.90
C VAL A 314 5.44 33.76 4.39
N GLU A 315 6.14 32.93 5.18
CA GLU A 315 6.17 32.99 6.63
C GLU A 315 7.49 32.42 7.15
N THR A 316 7.94 32.92 8.28
CA THR A 316 9.13 32.41 8.98
C THR A 316 8.71 31.86 10.34
N VAL A 317 9.23 30.70 10.71
CA VAL A 317 8.90 29.99 11.96
C VAL A 317 10.17 29.63 12.73
N ASP A 318 10.06 29.45 14.05
CA ASP A 318 11.14 28.82 14.83
C ASP A 318 11.22 27.33 14.49
N ALA A 319 12.38 26.86 14.02
CA ALA A 319 12.53 25.49 13.57
C ALA A 319 12.33 24.46 14.70
N ARG A 320 12.75 24.77 15.94
CA ARG A 320 12.58 23.87 17.09
C ARG A 320 11.13 23.81 17.54
N GLU A 321 10.40 24.91 17.48
CA GLU A 321 8.97 24.93 17.76
C GLU A 321 8.19 24.11 16.72
N LEU A 322 8.49 24.29 15.42
CA LEU A 322 7.86 23.48 14.37
C LEU A 322 8.19 21.99 14.53
N PHE A 323 9.45 21.64 14.79
CA PHE A 323 9.83 20.25 15.04
C PHE A 323 9.19 19.69 16.31
N ARG A 324 9.02 20.52 17.35
CA ARG A 324 8.26 20.13 18.55
C ARG A 324 6.80 19.81 18.21
N LYS A 325 6.14 20.57 17.33
CA LYS A 325 4.79 20.23 16.84
C LYS A 325 4.76 18.87 16.16
N VAL A 326 5.73 18.57 15.28
CA VAL A 326 5.86 17.25 14.63
C VAL A 326 5.97 16.14 15.67
N THR A 327 6.91 16.26 16.62
CA THR A 327 7.14 15.22 17.64
C THR A 327 5.97 15.06 18.61
N HIS A 328 5.30 16.16 18.97
CA HIS A 328 4.10 16.10 19.82
C HIS A 328 2.94 15.42 19.10
N ALA A 329 2.71 15.72 17.82
CA ALA A 329 1.68 15.04 17.02
C ALA A 329 1.98 13.54 16.91
N ALA A 330 3.23 13.17 16.59
CA ALA A 330 3.64 11.77 16.54
C ALA A 330 3.46 11.05 17.89
N TRP A 331 3.72 11.72 19.02
CA TRP A 331 3.42 11.17 20.34
C TRP A 331 1.90 11.03 20.59
N ALA A 332 1.11 12.00 20.16
CA ALA A 332 -0.33 12.07 20.43
C ALA A 332 -1.14 11.06 19.61
N CYS A 333 -0.77 10.83 18.35
CA CYS A 333 -1.56 10.03 17.41
C CYS A 333 -0.74 9.15 16.44
N ALA A 334 0.58 8.99 16.65
CA ALA A 334 1.49 8.24 15.76
C ALA A 334 1.69 8.84 14.36
N ASP A 335 1.21 10.07 14.12
CA ASP A 335 1.36 10.81 12.87
C ASP A 335 1.73 12.28 13.15
N PRO A 336 2.45 12.96 12.24
CA PRO A 336 3.02 12.42 11.01
C PRO A 336 4.35 11.67 11.27
N GLY A 337 4.69 10.73 10.40
CA GLY A 337 6.06 10.21 10.27
C GLY A 337 7.02 11.23 9.67
N ILE A 338 8.30 10.86 9.53
CA ILE A 338 9.34 11.72 8.94
C ILE A 338 10.00 11.00 7.75
N GLN A 339 10.21 11.73 6.65
CA GLN A 339 11.04 11.32 5.51
C GLN A 339 12.20 12.29 5.35
N TYR A 340 13.43 11.79 5.23
CA TYR A 340 14.64 12.62 5.07
C TYR A 340 14.98 12.75 3.59
N ASP A 341 14.63 13.87 2.97
CA ASP A 341 14.67 14.03 1.51
C ASP A 341 16.09 13.93 0.95
N ASP A 342 17.03 14.70 1.49
CA ASP A 342 18.42 14.73 1.05
C ASP A 342 19.08 13.35 1.21
N THR A 343 18.87 12.70 2.36
CA THR A 343 19.39 11.35 2.60
C THR A 343 18.80 10.32 1.63
N ILE A 344 17.50 10.41 1.30
CA ILE A 344 16.89 9.51 0.31
C ILE A 344 17.55 9.72 -1.05
N ASN A 345 17.74 10.96 -1.48
CA ASN A 345 18.33 11.29 -2.77
C ASN A 345 19.81 10.93 -2.87
N ASP A 346 20.59 11.13 -1.80
CA ASP A 346 22.02 10.78 -1.73
C ASP A 346 22.28 9.29 -2.02
N TRP A 347 21.33 8.42 -1.64
CA TRP A 347 21.42 6.97 -1.83
C TRP A 347 20.60 6.47 -3.03
N HIS A 348 19.83 7.36 -3.67
CA HIS A 348 18.98 6.99 -4.78
C HIS A 348 19.82 6.74 -6.04
N THR A 349 19.57 5.63 -6.75
CA THR A 349 20.31 5.30 -7.98
C THR A 349 19.94 6.17 -9.18
N ASN A 350 18.95 7.06 -9.02
CA ASN A 350 18.50 8.03 -10.00
C ASN A 350 17.94 9.28 -9.28
N PRO A 351 18.79 10.09 -8.63
CA PRO A 351 18.35 11.21 -7.80
C PRO A 351 17.60 12.26 -8.62
N GLU A 352 16.82 13.10 -7.94
CA GLU A 352 16.06 14.20 -8.56
C GLU A 352 16.94 15.25 -9.26
#